data_AF-A0A7Y3DPU2-F1
#
_entry.id   AF-A0A7Y3DPU2-F1
#
_cell.length_a   1.000
_cell.length_b   1.000
_cell.length_c   1.000
_cell.angle_alpha   90.00
_cell.angle_beta   90.00
_cell.angle_gamma   90.00
#
_symmetry.space_group_name_H-M   'P 1'
#
loop_
_entity.id
_entity.type
_entity.pdbx_description
1 polymer ?
#
loop_
_entity_poly.entity_id
_entity_poly.type
_entity_poly.pdbx_seq_one_letter_code
_entity_poly.pdbx_strand_id
1 'polypeptide(L)'
;MKPTLDEHIQRDPRILKVYLEARRRYSEFKFKHHNFGHVMRDLHRALVIAADQGSVDYNILIPSVLLHDIGFCSPDFKKLGHDVAGARLAVEILNDLDYTDDECAAVGHCIHAHKGKAELPRTIEAQILYDADVLEKAGLVFLIWGGNVISEFNESIQHFLQREIADRGAEVARGLYTRKARELDGGRLEKVGAMFQEIRKEITEERSDYEITEDDLWQCAPP
;
A
#
# COMPACT_ATOMS: atom_id res chain seq x y z
N MET A 1 25.05 3.20 -2.66
CA MET A 1 24.91 1.73 -2.69
C MET A 1 23.42 1.42 -2.66
N LYS A 2 22.92 0.37 -3.33
CA LYS A 2 21.51 -0.02 -3.17
C LYS A 2 21.32 -0.56 -1.74
N PRO A 3 20.30 -0.12 -0.99
CA PRO A 3 20.07 -0.64 0.36
C PRO A 3 19.78 -2.15 0.30
N THR A 4 20.29 -2.88 1.29
CA THR A 4 20.11 -4.33 1.42
C THR A 4 19.60 -4.66 2.83
N LEU A 5 18.96 -5.82 3.00
CA LEU A 5 18.52 -6.28 4.31
C LEU A 5 19.63 -6.95 5.13
N ASP A 6 20.72 -7.37 4.48
CA ASP A 6 21.78 -8.17 5.08
C ASP A 6 22.37 -7.53 6.34
N GLU A 7 22.71 -6.24 6.28
CA GLU A 7 23.25 -5.51 7.44
C GLU A 7 22.23 -5.37 8.57
N HIS A 8 20.95 -5.20 8.25
CA HIS A 8 19.88 -5.08 9.25
C HIS A 8 19.61 -6.43 9.92
N ILE A 9 19.59 -7.52 9.16
CA ILE A 9 19.43 -8.89 9.68
C ILE A 9 20.62 -9.31 10.53
N GLN A 10 21.84 -8.90 10.16
CA GLN A 10 23.04 -9.16 10.99
C GLN A 10 22.95 -8.45 12.35
N ARG A 11 22.36 -7.26 12.40
CA ARG A 11 22.16 -6.49 13.65
C ARG A 11 21.00 -7.03 14.46
N ASP A 12 19.90 -7.38 13.81
CA ASP A 12 18.71 -7.97 14.44
C ASP A 12 18.17 -9.15 13.60
N PRO A 13 18.51 -10.40 13.99
CA PRO A 13 18.04 -11.60 13.30
C PRO A 13 16.51 -11.78 13.31
N ARG A 14 15.76 -11.09 14.19
CA ARG A 14 14.29 -11.15 14.22
C ARG A 14 13.69 -10.62 12.93
N ILE A 15 14.34 -9.68 12.25
CA ILE A 15 13.92 -9.16 10.94
C ILE A 15 13.80 -10.29 9.90
N LEU A 16 14.72 -11.27 9.92
CA LEU A 16 14.64 -12.42 9.03
C LEU A 16 13.41 -13.29 9.34
N LYS A 17 13.08 -13.47 10.63
CA LYS A 17 11.86 -14.20 11.03
C LYS A 17 10.61 -13.50 10.49
N VAL A 18 10.52 -12.17 10.63
CA VAL A 18 9.40 -11.36 10.09
C VAL A 18 9.31 -11.47 8.57
N TYR A 19 10.45 -11.36 7.87
CA TYR A 19 10.52 -11.52 6.42
C TYR A 19 9.97 -12.87 5.97
N LEU A 20 10.39 -13.96 6.62
CA LEU A 20 9.96 -15.31 6.28
C LEU A 20 8.46 -15.51 6.51
N GLU A 21 7.93 -14.98 7.62
CA GLU A 21 6.51 -15.07 7.94
C GLU A 21 5.64 -14.23 6.99
N ALA A 22 6.05 -12.99 6.70
CA ALA A 22 5.39 -12.14 5.70
C ALA A 22 5.37 -12.85 4.34
N ARG A 23 6.52 -13.35 3.87
CA ARG A 23 6.61 -14.09 2.60
C ARG A 23 5.66 -15.27 2.54
N ARG A 24 5.58 -16.05 3.63
CA ARG A 24 4.68 -17.21 3.73
C ARG A 24 3.21 -16.76 3.59
N ARG A 25 2.77 -15.78 4.39
CA ARG A 25 1.38 -15.32 4.37
C ARG A 25 0.95 -14.72 3.03
N TYR A 26 1.73 -13.80 2.45
CA TYR A 26 1.37 -13.25 1.13
C TYR A 26 1.32 -14.32 0.03
N SER A 27 2.10 -15.40 0.15
CA SER A 27 2.06 -16.53 -0.79
C SER A 27 0.80 -17.41 -0.68
N GLU A 28 0.16 -17.42 0.49
CA GLU A 28 -1.06 -18.19 0.75
C GLU A 28 -2.30 -17.49 0.19
N PHE A 29 -2.39 -16.15 0.33
CA PHE A 29 -3.56 -15.38 -0.10
C PHE A 29 -3.55 -14.99 -1.58
N LYS A 30 -2.37 -14.95 -2.22
CA LYS A 30 -2.20 -14.81 -3.69
C LYS A 30 -2.92 -13.62 -4.32
N PHE A 31 -2.95 -12.49 -3.61
CA PHE A 31 -3.36 -11.20 -4.17
C PHE A 31 -2.53 -10.86 -5.42
N LYS A 32 -3.12 -10.16 -6.38
CA LYS A 32 -2.48 -9.82 -7.66
C LYS A 32 -1.61 -8.58 -7.54
N HIS A 33 -2.11 -7.54 -6.85
CA HIS A 33 -1.39 -6.30 -6.59
C HIS A 33 -0.74 -6.32 -5.20
N HIS A 34 -1.52 -6.55 -4.13
CA HIS A 34 -1.05 -6.55 -2.74
C HIS A 34 -0.31 -7.84 -2.38
N ASN A 35 0.74 -8.14 -3.16
CA ASN A 35 1.56 -9.35 -3.05
C ASN A 35 2.95 -9.04 -2.48
N PHE A 36 3.74 -10.08 -2.26
CA PHE A 36 5.08 -9.90 -1.71
C PHE A 36 6.01 -9.06 -2.59
N GLY A 37 5.80 -9.05 -3.92
CA GLY A 37 6.54 -8.20 -4.83
C GLY A 37 6.25 -6.71 -4.64
N HIS A 38 5.00 -6.33 -4.36
CA HIS A 38 4.61 -4.98 -3.93
C HIS A 38 5.35 -4.57 -2.65
N VAL A 39 5.28 -5.42 -1.63
CA VAL A 39 5.98 -5.21 -0.35
C VAL A 39 7.49 -5.01 -0.53
N MET A 40 8.15 -5.76 -1.41
CA MET A 40 9.58 -5.58 -1.68
C MET A 40 9.91 -4.24 -2.37
N ARG A 41 9.03 -3.73 -3.23
CA ARG A 41 9.20 -2.41 -3.86
C ARG A 41 9.03 -1.29 -2.83
N ASP A 42 8.05 -1.42 -1.93
CA ASP A 42 7.86 -0.46 -0.84
C ASP A 42 9.03 -0.48 0.13
N LEU A 43 9.53 -1.66 0.49
CA LEU A 43 10.68 -1.80 1.36
C LEU A 43 11.93 -1.16 0.76
N HIS A 44 12.16 -1.33 -0.54
CA HIS A 44 13.25 -0.65 -1.23
C HIS A 44 13.10 0.88 -1.14
N ARG A 45 11.90 1.42 -1.41
CA ARG A 45 11.62 2.86 -1.31
C ARG A 45 11.79 3.37 0.12
N ALA A 46 11.27 2.65 1.11
CA ALA A 46 11.41 2.98 2.53
C ALA A 46 12.88 3.07 2.95
N LEU A 47 13.71 2.11 2.56
CA LEU A 47 15.15 2.14 2.88
C LEU A 47 15.89 3.28 2.17
N VAL A 48 15.52 3.60 0.92
CA VAL A 48 16.07 4.76 0.20
C VAL A 48 15.70 6.07 0.89
N ILE A 49 14.45 6.20 1.35
CA ILE A 49 14.00 7.39 2.09
C ILE A 49 14.71 7.50 3.44
N ALA A 50 14.78 6.38 4.17
CA ALA A 50 15.38 6.30 5.51
C ALA A 50 16.87 6.68 5.52
N ALA A 51 17.61 6.40 4.45
CA ALA A 51 19.02 6.77 4.32
C ALA A 51 19.27 8.29 4.38
N ASP A 52 18.27 9.09 4.02
CA ASP A 52 18.31 10.57 4.09
C ASP A 52 17.72 11.12 5.41
N GLN A 53 17.37 10.24 6.37
CA GLN A 53 16.82 10.62 7.67
C GLN A 53 17.83 10.36 8.81
N GLY A 54 17.82 11.22 9.83
CA GLY A 54 18.84 11.19 10.89
C GLY A 54 18.63 10.15 12.00
N SER A 55 17.39 9.77 12.31
CA SER A 55 17.06 8.90 13.44
C SER A 55 15.90 7.97 13.10
N VAL A 56 16.19 6.91 12.34
CA VAL A 56 15.21 5.87 11.97
C VAL A 56 15.54 4.60 12.72
N ASP A 57 14.55 4.03 13.41
CA ASP A 57 14.66 2.69 13.96
C ASP A 57 14.29 1.66 12.89
N TYR A 58 15.30 0.97 12.36
CA TYR A 58 15.12 -0.06 11.34
C TYR A 58 14.45 -1.33 11.88
N ASN A 59 14.51 -1.59 13.20
CA ASN A 59 13.82 -2.70 13.84
C ASN A 59 12.32 -2.45 13.92
N ILE A 60 11.88 -1.20 13.78
CA ILE A 60 10.46 -0.83 13.64
C ILE A 60 10.09 -0.67 12.17
N LEU A 61 10.86 0.10 11.40
CA LEU A 61 10.54 0.41 10.01
C LEU A 61 10.43 -0.85 9.14
N ILE A 62 11.41 -1.75 9.20
CA ILE A 62 11.46 -2.91 8.30
C ILE A 62 10.28 -3.85 8.57
N PRO A 63 9.99 -4.28 9.82
CA PRO A 63 8.79 -5.07 10.10
C PRO A 63 7.49 -4.37 9.71
N SER A 64 7.40 -3.05 9.92
CA SER A 64 6.22 -2.26 9.54
C SER A 64 5.95 -2.33 8.05
N VAL A 65 6.98 -2.17 7.20
CA VAL A 65 6.81 -2.26 5.74
C VAL A 65 6.50 -3.70 5.30
N LEU A 66 7.20 -4.69 5.86
CA LEU A 66 6.99 -6.10 5.55
C LEU A 66 5.55 -6.55 5.85
N LEU A 67 4.90 -5.95 6.85
CA LEU A 67 3.59 -6.36 7.34
C LEU A 67 2.45 -5.37 7.01
N HIS A 68 2.71 -4.26 6.32
CA HIS A 68 1.71 -3.17 6.20
C HIS A 68 0.37 -3.60 5.56
N ASP A 69 0.42 -4.49 4.58
CA ASP A 69 -0.75 -5.03 3.88
C ASP A 69 -1.22 -6.40 4.43
N ILE A 70 -0.63 -6.87 5.55
CA ILE A 70 -0.95 -8.18 6.11
C ILE A 70 -2.42 -8.27 6.56
N GLY A 71 -3.09 -7.13 6.76
CA GLY A 71 -4.51 -7.09 7.06
C GLY A 71 -5.36 -7.79 6.02
N PHE A 72 -4.99 -7.77 4.73
CA PHE A 72 -5.71 -8.52 3.70
C PHE A 72 -5.66 -10.05 3.90
N CYS A 73 -4.72 -10.54 4.70
CA CYS A 73 -4.63 -11.95 5.12
C CYS A 73 -5.55 -12.28 6.31
N SER A 74 -6.29 -11.31 6.85
CA SER A 74 -7.24 -11.51 7.96
C SER A 74 -8.69 -11.41 7.47
N PRO A 75 -9.59 -12.35 7.83
CA PRO A 75 -11.00 -12.25 7.44
C PRO A 75 -11.68 -10.95 7.92
N ASP A 76 -11.14 -10.33 8.96
CA ASP A 76 -11.69 -9.09 9.55
C ASP A 76 -11.48 -7.86 8.66
N PHE A 77 -10.61 -7.91 7.65
CA PHE A 77 -10.34 -6.75 6.78
C PHE A 77 -11.61 -6.23 6.11
N LYS A 78 -12.57 -7.10 5.80
CA LYS A 78 -13.85 -6.73 5.18
C LYS A 78 -14.70 -5.82 6.07
N LYS A 79 -14.55 -5.94 7.39
CA LYS A 79 -15.31 -5.16 8.38
C LYS A 79 -14.53 -3.95 8.88
N LEU A 80 -13.21 -4.10 9.05
CA LEU A 80 -12.38 -3.12 9.75
C LEU A 80 -11.52 -2.26 8.82
N GLY A 81 -11.27 -2.69 7.59
CA GLY A 81 -10.17 -2.18 6.77
C GLY A 81 -8.88 -2.97 7.02
N HIS A 82 -8.00 -2.99 6.00
CA HIS A 82 -6.75 -3.76 6.07
C HIS A 82 -5.70 -3.06 6.96
N ASP A 83 -5.75 -1.75 7.12
CA ASP A 83 -4.92 -0.98 8.04
C ASP A 83 -5.20 -1.35 9.51
N VAL A 84 -6.48 -1.38 9.91
CA VAL A 84 -6.89 -1.75 11.28
C VAL A 84 -6.69 -3.24 11.54
N ALA A 85 -7.13 -4.11 10.63
CA ALA A 85 -6.95 -5.56 10.79
C ALA A 85 -5.46 -5.95 10.74
N GLY A 86 -4.67 -5.30 9.90
CA GLY A 86 -3.24 -5.52 9.74
C GLY A 86 -2.46 -5.13 10.99
N ALA A 87 -2.77 -3.98 11.60
CA ALA A 87 -2.13 -3.56 12.84
C ALA A 87 -2.32 -4.57 13.98
N ARG A 88 -3.52 -5.14 14.12
CA ARG A 88 -3.81 -6.20 15.10
C ARG A 88 -3.03 -7.48 14.82
N LEU A 89 -3.11 -7.96 13.58
CA LEU A 89 -2.43 -9.19 13.18
C LEU A 89 -0.91 -9.07 13.26
N ALA A 90 -0.35 -7.90 12.96
CA ALA A 90 1.08 -7.66 13.07
C ALA A 90 1.57 -7.75 14.52
N VAL A 91 0.82 -7.21 15.49
CA VAL A 91 1.17 -7.34 16.92
C VAL A 91 1.19 -8.81 17.35
N GLU A 92 0.20 -9.61 16.93
CA GLU A 92 0.17 -11.05 17.21
C GLU A 92 1.41 -11.76 16.64
N ILE A 93 1.73 -11.50 15.37
CA ILE A 93 2.91 -12.07 14.71
C ILE A 93 4.20 -11.68 15.44
N LEU A 94 4.35 -10.41 15.82
CA LEU A 94 5.59 -9.91 16.41
C LEU A 94 5.82 -10.41 17.84
N ASN A 95 4.75 -10.56 18.63
CA ASN A 95 4.82 -11.17 19.95
C ASN A 95 5.39 -12.61 19.89
N ASP A 96 4.98 -13.39 18.89
CA ASP A 96 5.51 -14.75 18.67
C ASP A 96 6.97 -14.77 18.19
N LEU A 97 7.51 -13.61 17.78
CA LEU A 97 8.86 -13.45 17.23
C LEU A 97 9.83 -12.74 18.17
N ASP A 98 9.51 -12.67 19.47
CA ASP A 98 10.33 -12.09 20.52
C ASP A 98 10.52 -10.56 20.38
N TYR A 99 9.55 -9.84 19.80
CA TYR A 99 9.48 -8.39 19.89
C TYR A 99 8.88 -7.96 21.23
N THR A 100 9.36 -6.84 21.79
CA THR A 100 8.82 -6.29 23.03
C THR A 100 7.47 -5.62 22.78
N ASP A 101 6.66 -5.46 23.83
CA ASP A 101 5.36 -4.78 23.74
C ASP A 101 5.47 -3.37 23.13
N ASP A 102 6.53 -2.64 23.45
CA ASP A 102 6.81 -1.31 22.90
C ASP A 102 7.14 -1.36 21.40
N GLU A 103 7.94 -2.33 20.96
CA GLU A 103 8.24 -2.53 19.54
C GLU A 103 6.98 -2.95 18.76
N CYS A 104 6.19 -3.86 19.32
CA CYS A 104 4.91 -4.30 18.75
C CYS A 104 3.94 -3.12 18.61
N ALA A 105 3.82 -2.27 19.64
CA ALA A 105 2.97 -1.09 19.59
C ALA A 105 3.45 -0.07 18.54
N ALA A 106 4.76 0.13 18.41
CA ALA A 106 5.35 1.03 17.43
C ALA A 106 5.11 0.55 15.99
N VAL A 107 5.31 -0.75 15.71
CA VAL A 107 5.00 -1.35 14.40
C VAL A 107 3.49 -1.30 14.12
N GLY A 108 2.68 -1.64 15.11
CA GLY A 108 1.21 -1.55 15.02
C GLY A 108 0.74 -0.15 14.65
N HIS A 109 1.31 0.90 15.25
CA HIS A 109 1.02 2.29 14.87
C HIS A 109 1.39 2.59 13.41
N CYS A 110 2.59 2.18 12.96
CA CYS A 110 3.03 2.42 11.59
C CYS A 110 2.04 1.80 10.59
N ILE A 111 1.61 0.56 10.83
CA ILE A 111 0.65 -0.15 9.96
C ILE A 111 -0.73 0.49 10.05
N HIS A 112 -1.21 0.86 11.25
CA HIS A 112 -2.52 1.49 11.38
C HIS A 112 -2.60 2.86 10.66
N ALA A 113 -1.47 3.58 10.61
CA ALA A 113 -1.38 4.90 10.01
C ALA A 113 -0.98 4.92 8.52
N HIS A 114 -0.61 3.78 7.91
CA HIS A 114 0.07 3.76 6.61
C HIS A 114 -0.76 4.30 5.43
N LYS A 115 -2.10 4.32 5.54
CA LYS A 115 -2.99 4.97 4.55
C LYS A 115 -3.34 6.42 4.89
N GLY A 116 -3.01 6.89 6.09
CA GLY A 116 -3.44 8.21 6.59
C GLY A 116 -4.97 8.35 6.73
N LYS A 117 -5.69 7.23 6.84
CA LYS A 117 -7.17 7.16 6.93
C LYS A 117 -7.62 6.89 8.37
N ALA A 118 -7.29 5.73 8.93
CA ALA A 118 -7.64 5.40 10.31
C ALA A 118 -6.87 6.25 11.34
N GLU A 119 -5.61 6.55 11.03
CA GLU A 119 -4.71 7.31 11.87
C GLU A 119 -3.70 8.09 11.01
N LEU A 120 -3.20 9.23 11.50
CA LEU A 120 -2.12 9.96 10.84
C LEU A 120 -0.75 9.43 11.30
N PRO A 121 0.25 9.34 10.40
CA PRO A 121 1.59 8.87 10.75
C PRO A 121 2.31 9.89 11.64
N ARG A 122 2.55 9.53 12.91
CA ARG A 122 3.15 10.44 13.90
C ARG A 122 4.65 10.24 14.10
N THR A 123 5.14 9.03 13.88
CA THR A 123 6.57 8.72 13.98
C THR A 123 7.24 8.81 12.61
N ILE A 124 8.57 8.94 12.59
CA ILE A 124 9.32 8.99 11.35
C ILE A 124 9.20 7.67 10.57
N GLU A 125 9.13 6.52 11.25
CA GLU A 125 8.92 5.22 10.63
C GLU A 125 7.55 5.12 9.96
N ALA A 126 6.49 5.60 10.63
CA ALA A 126 5.15 5.64 10.06
C ALA A 126 5.07 6.58 8.84
N GLN A 127 5.77 7.71 8.90
CA GLN A 127 5.86 8.66 7.79
C GLN A 127 6.60 8.08 6.59
N ILE A 128 7.72 7.39 6.82
CA ILE A 128 8.47 6.71 5.78
C ILE A 128 7.63 5.59 5.15
N LEU A 129 6.91 4.80 5.95
CA LEU A 129 6.02 3.75 5.45
C LEU A 129 4.89 4.34 4.58
N TYR A 130 4.21 5.39 5.06
CA TYR A 130 3.19 6.10 4.29
C TYR A 130 3.76 6.59 2.95
N ASP A 131 4.90 7.29 3.01
CA ASP A 131 5.55 7.84 1.82
C ASP A 131 5.96 6.74 0.84
N ALA A 132 6.52 5.65 1.35
CA ALA A 132 6.86 4.49 0.56
C ALA A 132 5.61 3.97 -0.14
N ASP A 133 4.57 3.52 0.56
CA ASP A 133 3.35 2.97 -0.08
C ASP A 133 2.73 3.96 -1.08
N VAL A 134 2.59 5.25 -0.74
CA VAL A 134 2.03 6.26 -1.67
C VAL A 134 2.83 6.38 -2.96
N LEU A 135 4.17 6.30 -2.89
CA LEU A 135 5.02 6.36 -4.08
C LEU A 135 4.80 5.19 -5.05
N GLU A 136 4.22 4.07 -4.65
CA GLU A 136 3.88 2.97 -5.57
C GLU A 136 2.87 3.44 -6.62
N LYS A 137 2.07 4.43 -6.23
CA LYS A 137 0.96 4.99 -6.98
C LYS A 137 1.39 6.26 -7.73
N ALA A 138 2.63 6.70 -7.53
CA ALA A 138 3.24 7.86 -8.14
C ALA A 138 4.02 7.49 -9.42
N GLY A 139 3.30 7.16 -10.49
CA GLY A 139 3.90 6.93 -11.80
C GLY A 139 2.95 6.24 -12.79
N LEU A 140 3.21 6.41 -14.09
CA LEU A 140 2.34 5.86 -15.15
C LEU A 140 2.23 4.33 -15.13
N VAL A 141 3.23 3.63 -14.57
CA VAL A 141 3.16 2.17 -14.39
C VAL A 141 1.99 1.76 -13.48
N PHE A 142 1.58 2.63 -12.54
CA PHE A 142 0.44 2.38 -11.69
C PHE A 142 -0.87 2.26 -12.48
N LEU A 143 -1.01 2.94 -13.62
CA LEU A 143 -2.18 2.78 -14.50
C LEU A 143 -2.31 1.33 -15.01
N ILE A 144 -1.18 0.64 -15.22
CA ILE A 144 -1.14 -0.78 -15.60
C ILE A 144 -1.46 -1.66 -14.39
N TRP A 145 -0.85 -1.37 -13.24
CA TRP A 145 -1.11 -2.12 -12.01
C TRP A 145 -2.54 -1.93 -11.48
N GLY A 146 -3.20 -0.83 -11.82
CA GLY A 146 -4.62 -0.62 -11.54
C GLY A 146 -5.50 -1.76 -12.06
N GLY A 147 -5.16 -2.35 -13.22
CA GLY A 147 -5.86 -3.54 -13.72
C GLY A 147 -5.73 -4.77 -12.80
N ASN A 148 -4.59 -4.91 -12.11
CA ASN A 148 -4.44 -5.96 -11.10
C ASN A 148 -5.31 -5.70 -9.89
N VAL A 149 -5.42 -4.44 -9.45
CA VAL A 149 -6.30 -4.03 -8.32
C VAL A 149 -7.77 -4.28 -8.67
N ILE A 150 -8.20 -3.86 -9.86
CA ILE A 150 -9.55 -4.11 -10.39
C ILE A 150 -9.87 -5.62 -10.33
N SER A 151 -8.96 -6.43 -10.87
CA SER A 151 -9.15 -7.87 -10.90
C SER A 151 -9.07 -8.53 -9.52
N GLU A 152 -8.30 -7.95 -8.59
CA GLU A 152 -8.13 -8.47 -7.24
C GLU A 152 -9.40 -8.32 -6.42
N PHE A 153 -10.06 -7.16 -6.53
CA PHE A 153 -11.29 -6.88 -5.80
C PHE A 153 -12.56 -7.17 -6.59
N ASN A 154 -12.43 -7.65 -7.83
CA ASN A 154 -13.55 -7.89 -8.74
C ASN A 154 -14.48 -6.66 -8.85
N GLU A 155 -13.87 -5.48 -8.96
CA GLU A 155 -14.59 -4.21 -9.04
C GLU A 155 -14.78 -3.76 -10.49
N SER A 156 -15.80 -2.94 -10.73
CA SER A 156 -15.96 -2.25 -12.03
C SER A 156 -14.90 -1.17 -12.21
N ILE A 157 -14.57 -0.84 -13.47
CA ILE A 157 -13.68 0.28 -13.78
C ILE A 157 -14.21 1.61 -13.22
N GLN A 158 -15.53 1.81 -13.17
CA GLN A 158 -16.13 3.03 -12.64
C GLN A 158 -15.90 3.20 -11.14
N HIS A 159 -16.14 2.13 -10.39
CA HIS A 159 -15.88 2.13 -8.95
C HIS A 159 -14.39 2.34 -8.65
N PHE A 160 -13.52 1.67 -9.41
CA PHE A 160 -12.07 1.87 -9.32
C PHE A 160 -11.69 3.33 -9.58
N LEU A 161 -12.09 3.91 -10.71
CA LEU A 161 -11.76 5.31 -11.04
C LEU A 161 -12.30 6.29 -10.00
N GLN A 162 -13.54 6.12 -9.54
CA GLN A 162 -14.13 6.97 -8.51
C GLN A 162 -13.30 6.92 -7.22
N ARG A 163 -12.94 5.72 -6.74
CA ARG A 163 -12.12 5.53 -5.54
C ARG A 163 -10.73 6.10 -5.73
N GLU A 164 -10.02 5.74 -6.80
CA GLU A 164 -8.64 6.16 -7.02
C GLU A 164 -8.53 7.68 -7.20
N ILE A 165 -9.50 8.32 -7.88
CA ILE A 165 -9.55 9.79 -7.97
C ILE A 165 -9.66 10.44 -6.58
N ALA A 166 -10.56 9.94 -5.74
CA ALA A 166 -10.75 10.47 -4.39
C ALA A 166 -9.51 10.24 -3.53
N ASP A 167 -8.94 9.03 -3.58
CA ASP A 167 -7.77 8.65 -2.80
C ASP A 167 -6.51 9.41 -3.25
N ARG A 168 -6.24 9.52 -4.56
CA ARG A 168 -5.13 10.34 -5.07
C ARG A 168 -5.30 11.81 -4.68
N GLY A 169 -6.51 12.36 -4.77
CA GLY A 169 -6.80 13.73 -4.34
C GLY A 169 -6.50 13.96 -2.86
N ALA A 170 -6.90 13.02 -2.00
CA ALA A 170 -6.62 13.08 -0.57
C ALA A 170 -5.11 12.93 -0.26
N GLU A 171 -4.41 12.03 -0.95
CA GLU A 171 -2.96 11.84 -0.81
C GLU A 171 -2.16 13.07 -1.28
N VAL A 172 -2.55 13.70 -2.39
CA VAL A 172 -1.96 14.96 -2.87
C VAL A 172 -2.19 16.09 -1.87
N ALA A 173 -3.42 16.23 -1.36
CA ALA A 173 -3.75 17.26 -0.37
C ALA A 173 -2.99 17.08 0.95
N ARG A 174 -2.80 15.82 1.38
CA ARG A 174 -2.00 15.49 2.59
C ARG A 174 -0.52 15.72 2.36
N GLY A 175 -0.04 15.44 1.15
CA GLY A 175 1.36 15.49 0.78
C GLY A 175 2.17 14.31 1.30
N LEU A 176 3.41 14.21 0.82
CA LEU A 176 4.43 13.29 1.32
C LEU A 176 5.20 13.96 2.47
N TYR A 177 5.57 13.20 3.49
CA TYR A 177 6.15 13.70 4.74
C TYR A 177 7.64 14.01 4.62
N THR A 178 8.40 13.14 3.97
CA THR A 178 9.86 13.26 3.86
C THR A 178 10.29 14.04 2.62
N ARG A 179 11.42 14.74 2.73
CA ARG A 179 12.02 15.45 1.59
C ARG A 179 12.35 14.49 0.44
N LYS A 180 12.94 13.32 0.75
CA LYS A 180 13.32 12.34 -0.26
C LYS A 180 12.10 11.81 -1.02
N ALA A 181 11.00 11.54 -0.34
CA ALA A 181 9.79 11.07 -1.01
C ALA A 181 9.23 12.12 -1.99
N ARG A 182 9.21 13.41 -1.61
CA ARG A 182 8.82 14.50 -2.52
C ARG A 182 9.73 14.59 -3.75
N GLU A 183 11.04 14.42 -3.58
CA GLU A 183 12.00 14.36 -4.70
C GLU A 183 11.75 13.15 -5.61
N LEU A 184 11.43 11.99 -5.03
CA LEU A 184 11.13 10.77 -5.77
C LEU A 184 9.81 10.85 -6.51
N ASP A 185 8.77 11.45 -5.92
CA ASP A 185 7.48 11.67 -6.57
C ASP A 185 7.63 12.61 -7.77
N GLY A 186 8.21 13.81 -7.57
CA GLY A 186 8.41 14.78 -8.64
C GLY A 186 7.14 15.16 -9.41
N GLY A 187 5.98 15.17 -8.73
CA GLY A 187 4.68 15.49 -9.33
C GLY A 187 4.00 14.32 -10.06
N ARG A 188 4.52 13.09 -9.94
CA ARG A 188 3.92 11.92 -10.61
C ARG A 188 2.59 11.52 -10.01
N LEU A 189 2.40 11.64 -8.70
CA LEU A 189 1.14 11.31 -8.03
C LEU A 189 -0.02 12.19 -8.54
N GLU A 190 0.22 13.51 -8.62
CA GLU A 190 -0.74 14.46 -9.18
C GLU A 190 -1.04 14.14 -10.65
N LYS A 191 0.00 13.83 -11.44
CA LYS A 191 -0.16 13.41 -12.83
C LYS A 191 -1.03 12.15 -12.96
N VAL A 192 -0.83 11.14 -12.12
CA VAL A 192 -1.68 9.93 -12.12
C VAL A 192 -3.13 10.28 -11.81
N GLY A 193 -3.38 11.14 -10.83
CA GLY A 193 -4.72 11.63 -10.51
C GLY A 193 -5.40 12.33 -11.70
N ALA A 194 -4.66 13.19 -12.41
CA ALA A 194 -5.15 13.85 -13.62
C ALA A 194 -5.47 12.83 -14.75
N MET A 195 -4.63 11.83 -14.96
CA MET A 195 -4.87 10.79 -15.97
C MET A 195 -6.15 9.98 -15.65
N PHE A 196 -6.41 9.66 -14.38
CA PHE A 196 -7.68 8.99 -14.03
C PHE A 196 -8.91 9.85 -14.30
N GLN A 197 -8.80 11.17 -14.12
CA GLN A 197 -9.87 12.11 -14.47
C GLN A 197 -10.13 12.12 -15.98
N GLU A 198 -9.06 12.14 -16.79
CA GLU A 198 -9.14 12.06 -18.24
C GLU A 198 -9.79 10.74 -18.69
N ILE A 199 -9.35 9.60 -18.16
CA ILE A 199 -9.93 8.28 -18.46
C ILE A 199 -11.43 8.27 -18.12
N ARG A 200 -11.80 8.76 -16.93
CA ARG A 200 -13.21 8.83 -16.53
C ARG A 200 -14.01 9.66 -17.51
N LYS A 201 -13.51 10.84 -17.89
CA LYS A 201 -14.16 11.73 -18.86
C LYS A 201 -14.33 11.05 -20.21
N GLU A 202 -13.28 10.42 -20.73
CA GLU A 202 -13.31 9.69 -22.00
C GLU A 202 -14.40 8.62 -21.97
N ILE A 203 -14.44 7.79 -20.94
CA ILE A 203 -15.46 6.74 -20.80
C ILE A 203 -16.88 7.34 -20.76
N THR A 204 -17.09 8.45 -20.03
CA THR A 204 -18.45 9.00 -19.86
C THR A 204 -18.93 9.85 -21.04
N GLU A 205 -18.03 10.54 -21.75
CA GLU A 205 -18.40 11.57 -22.75
C GLU A 205 -18.10 11.14 -24.19
N GLU A 206 -17.05 10.34 -24.42
CA GLU A 206 -16.53 10.05 -25.77
C GLU A 206 -16.64 8.56 -26.13
N ARG A 207 -16.48 7.67 -25.16
CA ARG A 207 -16.40 6.22 -25.28
C ARG A 207 -17.33 5.52 -24.29
N SER A 208 -18.60 5.93 -24.31
CA SER A 208 -19.65 5.31 -23.48
C SER A 208 -19.86 3.82 -23.79
N ASP A 209 -19.36 3.33 -24.93
CA ASP A 209 -19.27 1.91 -25.24
C ASP A 209 -18.46 1.09 -24.22
N TYR A 210 -17.59 1.73 -23.43
CA TYR A 210 -16.88 1.09 -22.33
C TYR A 210 -17.73 0.85 -21.07
N GLU A 211 -18.93 1.44 -20.98
CA GLU A 211 -19.86 1.23 -19.85
C GLU A 211 -21.00 0.27 -20.17
N ILE A 212 -21.19 -0.08 -21.45
CA ILE A 212 -22.27 -0.94 -21.90
C ILE A 212 -22.13 -2.32 -21.25
N THR A 213 -23.20 -2.75 -20.59
CA THR A 213 -23.36 -4.07 -20.01
C THR A 213 -24.24 -4.95 -20.91
N GLU A 214 -24.37 -6.23 -20.53
CA GLU A 214 -25.29 -7.13 -21.20
C GLU A 214 -26.73 -6.59 -21.17
N ASP A 215 -27.18 -6.05 -20.02
CA ASP A 215 -28.55 -5.53 -19.83
C ASP A 215 -28.87 -4.35 -20.77
N ASP A 216 -27.86 -3.54 -21.13
CA ASP A 216 -28.03 -2.42 -22.06
C ASP A 216 -28.29 -2.88 -23.51
N LEU A 217 -27.94 -4.14 -23.83
CA LEU A 217 -28.10 -4.73 -25.16
C LEU A 217 -29.35 -5.60 -25.29
N TRP A 218 -30.02 -5.91 -24.17
CA TRP A 218 -31.21 -6.75 -24.15
C TRP A 218 -32.47 -5.93 -23.81
N GLN A 219 -33.44 -5.92 -24.73
CA GLN A 219 -34.76 -5.34 -24.47
C GLN A 219 -35.65 -6.23 -23.59
N CYS A 220 -35.36 -7.53 -23.58
CA CYS A 220 -35.99 -8.56 -22.73
C CYS A 220 -34.88 -9.47 -22.20
N ALA A 221 -34.99 -9.98 -20.97
CA ALA A 221 -33.97 -10.84 -20.37
C ALA A 221 -33.62 -12.02 -21.30
N PRO A 222 -32.33 -12.27 -21.57
CA PRO A 222 -31.91 -13.38 -22.43
C PRO A 222 -32.31 -14.74 -21.83
N PRO A 223 -32.55 -15.76 -22.67
CA PRO A 223 -32.93 -17.11 -22.24
C PRO A 223 -31.84 -17.84 -21.46
#